data_AF-A0A2P2KFF8-F1
#
_entry.id   AF-A0A2P2KFF8-F1
#
_cell.length_a   1.000
_cell.length_b   1.000
_cell.length_c   1.000
_cell.angle_alpha   90.00
_cell.angle_beta   90.00
_cell.angle_gamma   90.00
#
_symmetry.space_group_name_H-M   'P 1'
#
loop_
_entity.id
_entity.type
_entity.pdbx_description
1 polymer ?
#
loop_
_entity_poly.entity_id
_entity_poly.type
_entity_poly.pdbx_seq_one_letter_code
_entity_poly.pdbx_strand_id
1 'polypeptide(L)'
;MAKKINISSNHVLRLLASSSIILNLFFIWNWYGGTGGEWDYYYLSWSKRAAAEAEAVAAIPCSGHGTAYLDGLVLDGSKVPVCECNTCYGGTDCSQLDLHCVVNSDSGDPLFLEPFWMQHAASSALLVAGWHRMSYSYSDHSSISKELVKQIRQLHSTVGNAVTDGRFVAFGVGSTQLLNAAVYALSPANSSSPAAASVVASIPFYPVYQTQTDLLQSEEFRFQGDASLWKNNSKDGKKIIEFVTSPNNPDGHLNKAVLHGSNVKHIYDHAYFWPHYTAITAPANADLMLFTLSKLTGHAGSRFGYVPAQ
;
A
#
# COMPACT_ATOMS: atom_id res chain seq x y z
N MET A 1 -5.38 7.06 90.32
CA MET A 1 -4.06 6.46 90.04
C MET A 1 -3.76 6.60 88.55
N ALA A 2 -2.87 7.51 88.16
CA ALA A 2 -2.45 7.65 86.76
C ALA A 2 -1.18 6.82 86.53
N LYS A 3 -1.26 5.81 85.66
CA LYS A 3 -0.14 4.94 85.29
C LYS A 3 0.81 5.74 84.38
N LYS A 4 1.96 6.18 84.90
CA LYS A 4 3.03 6.74 84.08
C LYS A 4 3.58 5.62 83.19
N ILE A 5 3.27 5.67 81.90
CA ILE A 5 3.83 4.76 80.90
C ILE A 5 5.26 5.23 80.63
N ASN A 6 6.23 4.49 81.16
CA ASN A 6 7.64 4.76 80.94
C ASN A 6 8.04 4.11 79.60
N ILE A 7 7.93 4.87 78.51
CA ILE A 7 8.33 4.38 77.19
C ILE A 7 9.86 4.36 77.15
N SER A 8 10.43 3.15 77.15
CA SER A 8 11.88 2.95 77.02
C SER A 8 12.41 3.66 75.77
N SER A 9 13.52 4.38 75.89
CA SER A 9 14.21 5.06 74.78
C SER A 9 14.45 4.12 73.59
N ASN A 10 14.64 2.82 73.85
CA ASN A 10 14.81 1.81 72.81
C ASN A 10 13.52 1.54 72.01
N HIS A 11 12.35 1.69 72.61
CA HIS A 11 11.07 1.56 71.89
C HIS A 11 10.80 2.77 71.01
N VAL A 12 11.13 3.98 71.47
CA VAL A 12 11.04 5.20 70.64
C VAL A 12 11.99 5.11 69.45
N LEU A 13 13.23 4.68 69.68
CA LEU A 13 14.23 4.54 68.62
C LEU A 13 13.82 3.50 67.55
N ARG A 14 13.26 2.36 67.99
CA ARG A 14 12.75 1.32 67.07
C ARG A 14 11.55 1.82 66.26
N LEU A 15 10.63 2.56 66.88
CA LEU A 15 9.50 3.18 66.19
C LEU A 15 9.99 4.16 65.13
N LEU A 16 10.89 5.08 65.47
CA LEU A 16 11.46 6.04 64.52
C LEU A 16 12.21 5.35 63.36
N ALA A 17 12.98 4.31 63.64
CA ALA A 17 13.65 3.52 62.62
C ALA A 17 12.66 2.82 61.68
N SER A 18 11.61 2.20 62.23
CA SER A 18 10.56 1.56 61.42
C SER A 18 9.77 2.56 60.59
N SER A 19 9.42 3.73 61.14
CA SER A 19 8.75 4.80 60.42
C SER A 19 9.63 5.35 59.29
N SER A 20 10.94 5.51 59.53
CA SER A 20 11.90 5.93 58.49
C SER A 20 12.02 4.89 57.37
N ILE A 21 12.09 3.60 57.69
CA ILE A 21 12.16 2.54 56.68
C ILE A 21 10.87 2.51 55.84
N ILE A 22 9.70 2.57 56.46
CA ILE A 22 8.42 2.59 55.76
C ILE A 22 8.30 3.83 54.86
N LEU A 23 8.71 5.00 55.36
CA LEU A 23 8.68 6.25 54.60
C LEU A 23 9.64 6.18 53.40
N ASN A 24 10.84 5.64 53.58
CA ASN A 24 11.80 5.46 52.49
C ASN A 24 11.31 4.43 51.46
N LEU A 25 10.70 3.32 51.89
CA LEU A 25 10.10 2.34 50.97
C LEU A 25 8.91 2.93 50.21
N PHE A 26 8.11 3.77 50.86
CA PHE A 26 7.03 4.51 50.21
C PHE A 26 7.58 5.50 49.17
N PHE A 27 8.64 6.25 49.50
CA PHE A 27 9.29 7.15 48.53
C PHE A 27 9.94 6.39 47.38
N ILE A 28 10.58 5.25 47.62
CA ILE A 28 11.15 4.38 46.58
C ILE A 28 10.03 3.82 45.70
N TRP A 29 8.94 3.31 46.29
CA TRP A 29 7.78 2.83 45.53
C TRP A 29 7.14 3.95 44.71
N ASN A 30 7.02 5.17 45.24
CA ASN A 30 6.43 6.27 44.49
C ASN A 30 7.38 6.79 43.40
N TRP A 31 8.70 6.72 43.64
CA TRP A 31 9.73 7.09 42.67
C TRP A 31 9.86 6.08 41.52
N TYR A 32 9.67 4.79 41.79
CA TYR A 32 9.81 3.71 40.80
C TYR A 32 8.50 3.11 40.30
N GLY A 33 7.37 3.37 40.97
CA GLY A 33 6.07 2.73 40.72
C GLY A 33 4.85 3.66 40.87
N GLY A 34 5.05 4.96 41.08
CA GLY A 34 4.00 5.98 41.12
C GLY A 34 3.91 6.75 39.80
N THR A 35 2.79 6.56 39.10
CA THR A 35 2.38 7.28 37.88
C THR A 35 2.61 8.79 37.95
N GLY A 36 3.24 9.39 36.93
CA GLY A 36 3.26 10.85 36.75
C GLY A 36 4.58 11.58 36.98
N GLY A 37 5.71 10.99 36.60
CA GLY A 37 6.98 11.69 36.42
C GLY A 37 7.52 11.52 35.01
N GLU A 38 8.42 12.38 34.57
CA GLU A 38 9.07 12.53 33.24
C GLU A 38 9.52 11.22 32.51
N TRP A 39 9.47 10.07 33.19
CA TRP A 39 9.68 8.71 32.69
C TRP A 39 8.43 8.03 32.07
N ASP A 40 7.22 8.56 32.29
CA ASP A 40 5.97 8.05 31.69
C ASP A 40 5.92 8.25 30.16
N TYR A 41 6.85 9.04 29.59
CA TYR A 41 6.93 9.28 28.15
C TYR A 41 7.41 8.05 27.35
N TYR A 42 8.04 7.06 28.01
CA TYR A 42 8.62 5.88 27.35
C TYR A 42 7.73 4.62 27.35
N TYR A 43 6.60 4.62 28.05
CA TYR A 43 5.69 3.47 28.04
C TYR A 43 4.51 3.73 27.11
N LEU A 44 4.44 2.94 26.03
CA LEU A 44 3.26 2.87 25.18
C LEU A 44 2.03 2.57 26.05
N SER A 45 0.97 3.39 25.90
CA SER A 45 -0.28 3.26 26.66
C SER A 45 -1.28 2.38 25.91
N TRP A 46 -2.28 3.00 25.26
CA TRP A 46 -3.37 2.30 24.56
C TRP A 46 -2.88 1.48 23.35
N SER A 47 -1.74 1.87 22.75
CA SER A 47 -1.16 1.21 21.58
C SER A 47 -0.41 -0.08 21.91
N LYS A 48 -0.04 -0.28 23.18
CA LYS A 48 0.83 -1.39 23.62
C LYS A 48 0.28 -2.76 23.23
N ARG A 49 -1.03 -2.95 23.38
CA ARG A 49 -1.69 -4.22 23.05
C ARG A 49 -1.62 -4.53 21.55
N ALA A 50 -2.00 -3.56 20.72
CA ALA A 50 -2.01 -3.75 19.26
C ALA A 50 -0.58 -4.00 18.72
N ALA A 51 0.42 -3.29 19.25
CA ALA A 51 1.82 -3.52 18.89
C ALA A 51 2.29 -4.92 19.31
N ALA A 52 2.00 -5.34 20.54
CA ALA A 52 2.38 -6.66 21.04
C ALA A 52 1.70 -7.81 20.27
N GLU A 53 0.43 -7.65 19.89
CA GLU A 53 -0.29 -8.64 19.06
C GLU A 53 0.33 -8.74 17.66
N ALA A 54 0.67 -7.61 17.03
CA ALA A 54 1.34 -7.59 15.73
C ALA A 54 2.71 -8.27 15.76
N GLU A 55 3.55 -7.97 16.76
CA GLU A 55 4.86 -8.62 16.92
C GLU A 55 4.72 -10.12 17.22
N ALA A 56 3.75 -10.51 18.04
CA ALA A 56 3.52 -11.92 18.36
C ALA A 56 3.11 -12.74 17.14
N VAL A 57 2.26 -12.20 16.27
CA VAL A 57 1.86 -12.87 15.03
C VAL A 57 3.01 -12.94 14.03
N ALA A 58 3.76 -11.84 13.87
CA ALA A 58 4.94 -11.81 12.99
C ALA A 58 6.05 -12.78 13.44
N ALA A 59 6.09 -13.16 14.72
CA ALA A 59 7.05 -14.10 15.29
C ALA A 59 6.62 -15.58 15.15
N ILE A 60 5.44 -15.88 14.59
CA ILE A 60 4.99 -17.27 14.38
C ILE A 60 5.93 -17.96 13.38
N PRO A 61 6.54 -19.11 13.72
CA PRO A 61 7.46 -19.78 12.83
C PRO A 61 6.72 -20.48 11.69
N CYS A 62 6.87 -19.95 10.48
CA CYS A 62 6.33 -20.54 9.25
C CYS A 62 7.43 -21.08 8.32
N SER A 63 8.53 -21.59 8.92
CA SER A 63 9.65 -22.28 8.27
C SER A 63 10.34 -21.54 7.12
N GLY A 64 10.13 -20.22 6.96
CA GLY A 64 10.60 -19.46 5.80
C GLY A 64 9.85 -19.77 4.50
N HIS A 65 8.74 -20.49 4.59
CA HIS A 65 7.91 -20.93 3.47
C HIS A 65 6.46 -20.50 3.62
N GLY A 66 6.22 -19.49 4.45
CA GLY A 66 4.92 -18.88 4.68
C GLY A 66 5.03 -17.76 5.70
N THR A 67 3.90 -17.17 6.03
CA THR A 67 3.79 -16.11 7.03
C THR A 67 2.41 -16.17 7.70
N ALA A 68 2.26 -15.52 8.84
CA ALA A 68 0.97 -15.42 9.54
C ALA A 68 0.54 -13.95 9.63
N TYR A 69 -0.76 -13.71 9.56
CA TYR A 69 -1.35 -12.37 9.60
C TYR A 69 -2.34 -12.22 10.75
N LEU A 70 -2.54 -10.98 11.20
CA LEU A 70 -3.41 -10.67 12.35
C LEU A 70 -4.86 -11.12 12.14
N ASP A 71 -5.32 -11.07 10.90
CA ASP A 71 -6.65 -11.51 10.44
C ASP A 71 -6.64 -12.91 9.82
N GLY A 72 -5.54 -13.66 9.97
CA GLY A 72 -5.42 -15.03 9.50
C GLY A 72 -6.38 -15.98 10.22
N LEU A 73 -6.69 -17.11 9.57
CA LEU A 73 -7.60 -18.11 10.10
C LEU A 73 -7.11 -18.67 11.45
N VAL A 74 -7.97 -18.67 12.47
CA VAL A 74 -7.72 -19.31 13.76
C VAL A 74 -8.54 -20.60 13.84
N LEU A 75 -7.86 -21.75 13.95
CA LEU A 75 -8.50 -23.06 14.09
C LEU A 75 -8.98 -23.30 15.53
N ASP A 76 -10.03 -24.10 15.69
CA ASP A 76 -10.58 -24.46 17.00
C ASP A 76 -9.51 -25.03 17.94
N GLY A 77 -9.37 -24.42 19.12
CA GLY A 77 -8.36 -24.78 20.11
C GLY A 77 -7.01 -24.07 19.95
N SER A 78 -6.77 -23.36 18.85
CA SER A 78 -5.62 -22.45 18.70
C SER A 78 -5.95 -21.05 19.24
N LYS A 79 -4.93 -20.38 19.78
CA LYS A 79 -5.00 -18.95 20.16
C LYS A 79 -4.31 -18.03 19.15
N VAL A 80 -3.70 -18.62 18.12
CA VAL A 80 -2.90 -17.92 17.12
C VAL A 80 -3.36 -18.28 15.71
N PRO A 81 -3.23 -17.36 14.74
CA PRO A 81 -3.53 -17.62 13.33
C PRO A 81 -2.61 -18.72 12.77
N VAL A 82 -3.11 -19.45 11.78
CA VAL A 82 -2.32 -20.44 11.03
C VAL A 82 -1.36 -19.76 10.06
N CYS A 83 -0.27 -20.45 9.73
CA CYS A 83 0.61 -20.01 8.64
C CYS A 83 -0.11 -20.12 7.29
N GLU A 84 0.00 -19.07 6.49
CA GLU A 84 -0.34 -19.04 5.07
C GLU A 84 0.90 -19.41 4.28
N CYS A 85 0.88 -20.60 3.66
CA CYS A 85 2.06 -21.17 3.01
C CYS A 85 2.23 -20.71 1.56
N ASN A 86 3.49 -20.58 1.15
CA ASN A 86 3.87 -20.39 -0.24
C ASN A 86 3.45 -21.58 -1.08
N THR A 87 3.34 -21.38 -2.40
CA THR A 87 2.96 -22.43 -3.35
C THR A 87 3.80 -23.70 -3.15
N CYS A 88 3.13 -24.84 -3.08
CA CYS A 88 3.70 -26.18 -2.85
C CYS A 88 4.21 -26.49 -1.43
N TYR A 89 4.02 -25.59 -0.46
CA TYR A 89 4.29 -25.87 0.95
C TYR A 89 3.01 -26.09 1.75
N GLY A 90 3.09 -26.92 2.78
CA GLY A 90 2.00 -27.25 3.68
C GLY A 90 2.48 -27.66 5.08
N GLY A 91 1.57 -28.22 5.86
CA GLY A 91 1.77 -28.42 7.30
C GLY A 91 1.42 -27.17 8.10
N THR A 92 1.41 -27.29 9.43
CA THR A 92 1.01 -26.19 10.34
C THR A 92 2.01 -25.03 10.36
N ASP A 93 3.24 -25.27 9.93
CA ASP A 93 4.36 -24.33 9.92
C ASP A 93 4.98 -24.16 8.52
N CYS A 94 4.29 -24.63 7.47
CA CYS A 94 4.76 -24.60 6.08
C CYS A 94 6.08 -25.35 5.80
N SER A 95 6.49 -26.30 6.66
CA SER A 95 7.73 -27.08 6.47
C SER A 95 7.61 -28.21 5.44
N GLN A 96 6.40 -28.60 5.05
CA GLN A 96 6.16 -29.79 4.23
C GLN A 96 6.10 -29.41 2.76
N LEU A 97 7.12 -29.80 1.99
CA LEU A 97 7.13 -29.63 0.53
C LEU A 97 6.35 -30.74 -0.16
N ASP A 98 5.38 -30.37 -1.00
CA ASP A 98 4.72 -31.28 -1.92
C ASP A 98 5.51 -31.39 -3.23
N LEU A 99 6.17 -32.54 -3.43
CA LEU A 99 6.99 -32.82 -4.62
C LEU A 99 6.16 -33.08 -5.89
N HIS A 100 4.84 -33.24 -5.77
CA HIS A 100 3.92 -33.45 -6.89
C HIS A 100 3.12 -32.19 -7.23
N CYS A 101 3.36 -31.09 -6.52
CA CYS A 101 2.70 -29.81 -6.76
C CYS A 101 3.18 -29.15 -8.07
N VAL A 102 2.25 -28.49 -8.76
CA VAL A 102 2.54 -27.69 -9.94
C VAL A 102 2.94 -26.28 -9.52
N VAL A 103 4.13 -25.84 -9.93
CA VAL A 103 4.59 -24.47 -9.68
C VAL A 103 3.72 -23.47 -10.45
N ASN A 104 3.18 -22.48 -9.74
CA ASN A 104 2.38 -21.40 -10.32
C ASN A 104 3.23 -20.13 -10.45
N SER A 105 3.40 -19.65 -11.69
CA SER A 105 4.06 -18.38 -12.00
C SER A 105 3.21 -17.52 -12.96
N ASP A 106 1.91 -17.78 -13.02
CA ASP A 106 0.97 -17.10 -13.91
C ASP A 106 0.67 -15.66 -13.45
N SER A 107 0.55 -15.46 -12.14
CA SER A 107 0.29 -14.14 -11.57
C SER A 107 1.55 -13.29 -11.52
N GLY A 108 1.44 -12.02 -11.91
CA GLY A 108 2.47 -11.00 -11.66
C GLY A 108 2.51 -10.54 -10.19
N ASP A 109 2.29 -11.43 -9.22
CA ASP A 109 2.22 -11.10 -7.79
C ASP A 109 3.63 -10.72 -7.27
N PRO A 110 3.83 -9.48 -6.77
CA PRO A 110 5.16 -8.95 -6.47
C PRO A 110 5.71 -9.38 -5.08
N LEU A 111 5.48 -10.63 -4.68
CA LEU A 111 5.92 -11.15 -3.37
C LEU A 111 7.44 -11.15 -3.18
N PHE A 112 8.22 -11.05 -4.26
CA PHE A 112 9.67 -10.91 -4.18
C PHE A 112 10.15 -9.67 -3.38
N LEU A 113 9.27 -8.69 -3.13
CA LEU A 113 9.55 -7.51 -2.32
C LEU A 113 9.24 -7.69 -0.82
N GLU A 114 8.61 -8.78 -0.41
CA GLU A 114 8.30 -9.06 1.00
C GLU A 114 9.55 -9.03 1.90
N PRO A 115 10.69 -9.68 1.55
CA PRO A 115 11.87 -9.66 2.40
C PRO A 115 12.43 -8.25 2.65
N PHE A 116 12.27 -7.34 1.69
CA PHE A 116 12.66 -5.94 1.87
C PHE A 116 11.85 -5.30 3.00
N TRP A 117 10.52 -5.46 3.03
CA TRP A 117 9.68 -4.87 4.06
C TRP A 117 9.88 -5.50 5.44
N MET A 118 10.16 -6.80 5.51
CA MET A 118 10.52 -7.45 6.78
C MET A 118 11.79 -6.86 7.40
N GLN A 119 12.79 -6.50 6.58
CA GLN A 119 14.01 -5.83 7.04
C GLN A 119 13.77 -4.37 7.48
N HIS A 120 12.67 -3.76 7.07
CA HIS A 120 12.32 -2.37 7.33
C HIS A 120 11.15 -2.22 8.31
N ALA A 121 10.77 -3.28 9.03
CA ALA A 121 9.55 -3.36 9.85
C ALA A 121 9.33 -2.14 10.75
N ALA A 122 10.32 -1.72 11.54
CA ALA A 122 10.17 -0.58 12.45
C ALA A 122 9.98 0.77 11.74
N SER A 123 10.53 0.91 10.52
CA SER A 123 10.46 2.16 9.75
C SER A 123 9.19 2.30 8.91
N SER A 124 8.52 1.18 8.62
CA SER A 124 7.32 1.13 7.77
C SER A 124 6.05 0.70 8.51
N ALA A 125 6.15 0.23 9.76
CA ALA A 125 4.99 -0.10 10.57
C ALA A 125 4.14 1.15 10.86
N LEU A 126 2.83 0.99 10.77
CA LEU A 126 1.86 2.05 11.05
C LEU A 126 0.85 1.57 12.09
N LEU A 127 0.63 2.37 13.12
CA LEU A 127 -0.49 2.21 14.04
C LEU A 127 -1.65 3.08 13.59
N VAL A 128 -2.80 2.47 13.31
CA VAL A 128 -4.03 3.17 12.96
C VAL A 128 -4.92 3.28 14.20
N ALA A 129 -5.08 4.49 14.72
CA ALA A 129 -6.02 4.74 15.82
C ALA A 129 -7.46 4.47 15.37
N GLY A 130 -8.31 3.97 16.27
CA GLY A 130 -9.71 3.61 15.95
C GLY A 130 -10.59 4.77 15.46
N TRP A 131 -10.16 6.02 15.66
CA TRP A 131 -10.82 7.23 15.18
C TRP A 131 -10.10 7.91 14.01
N HIS A 132 -9.08 7.27 13.43
CA HIS A 132 -8.33 7.83 12.32
C HIS A 132 -9.23 7.99 11.08
N ARG A 133 -9.44 9.24 10.65
CA ARG A 133 -10.13 9.60 9.40
C ARG A 133 -11.53 8.99 9.22
N MET A 134 -12.35 8.99 10.28
CA MET A 134 -13.76 8.54 10.20
C MET A 134 -14.65 9.41 9.27
N SER A 135 -14.24 10.65 8.98
CA SER A 135 -14.96 11.57 8.08
C SER A 135 -14.80 11.18 6.60
N TYR A 136 -15.83 11.43 5.79
CA TYR A 136 -15.76 11.30 4.33
C TYR A 136 -14.74 12.24 3.66
N SER A 137 -14.37 13.34 4.32
CA SER A 137 -13.47 14.36 3.77
C SER A 137 -12.41 14.79 4.78
N TYR A 138 -11.32 15.34 4.24
CA TYR A 138 -10.29 16.04 4.99
C TYR A 138 -10.85 17.38 5.49
N SER A 139 -10.14 18.04 6.41
CA SER A 139 -10.57 19.31 7.01
C SER A 139 -10.75 20.45 6.01
N ASP A 140 -10.20 20.32 4.80
CA ASP A 140 -10.33 21.25 3.69
C ASP A 140 -11.36 20.80 2.64
N HIS A 141 -12.22 19.86 3.00
CA HIS A 141 -13.24 19.23 2.13
C HIS A 141 -12.68 18.44 0.94
N SER A 142 -11.36 18.25 0.84
CA SER A 142 -10.80 17.35 -0.16
C SER A 142 -11.04 15.87 0.19
N SER A 143 -10.93 15.01 -0.81
CA SER A 143 -10.98 13.55 -0.68
C SER A 143 -9.59 12.88 -0.76
N ILE A 144 -8.54 13.66 -0.99
CA ILE A 144 -7.19 13.19 -1.31
C ILE A 144 -6.19 13.72 -0.28
N SER A 145 -5.33 12.83 0.22
CA SER A 145 -4.25 13.21 1.15
C SER A 145 -3.23 14.12 0.47
N LYS A 146 -3.19 15.39 0.86
CA LYS A 146 -2.17 16.35 0.43
C LYS A 146 -0.75 15.90 0.77
N GLU A 147 -0.56 15.28 1.93
CA GLU A 147 0.76 14.78 2.32
C GLU A 147 1.17 13.60 1.43
N LEU A 148 0.25 12.69 1.09
CA LEU A 148 0.56 11.61 0.17
C LEU A 148 0.88 12.13 -1.24
N VAL A 149 0.18 13.15 -1.73
CA VAL A 149 0.51 13.80 -3.02
C VAL A 149 1.91 14.39 -2.98
N LYS A 150 2.30 15.05 -1.88
CA LYS A 150 3.66 15.58 -1.69
C LYS A 150 4.70 14.45 -1.71
N GLN A 151 4.45 13.34 -0.99
CA GLN A 151 5.35 12.19 -0.97
C GLN A 151 5.47 11.52 -2.36
N ILE A 152 4.38 11.42 -3.12
CA ILE A 152 4.41 10.92 -4.51
C ILE A 152 5.27 11.81 -5.41
N ARG A 153 5.14 13.13 -5.30
CA ARG A 153 5.97 14.08 -6.07
C ARG A 153 7.44 13.97 -5.70
N GLN A 154 7.74 13.90 -4.40
CA GLN A 154 9.11 13.73 -3.91
C GLN A 154 9.70 12.39 -4.39
N LEU A 155 8.93 11.31 -4.36
CA LEU A 155 9.34 10.00 -4.87
C LEU A 155 9.75 10.09 -6.34
N HIS A 156 8.90 10.66 -7.21
CA HIS A 156 9.21 10.79 -8.63
C HIS A 156 10.37 11.73 -8.91
N SER A 157 10.51 12.82 -8.15
CA SER A 157 11.66 13.72 -8.24
C SER A 157 12.96 13.03 -7.84
N THR A 158 12.92 12.19 -6.80
CA THR A 158 14.09 11.44 -6.31
C THR A 158 14.50 10.33 -7.27
N VAL A 159 13.53 9.58 -7.80
CA VAL A 159 13.79 8.49 -8.76
C VAL A 159 14.11 9.03 -10.16
N GLY A 160 13.58 10.20 -10.51
CA GLY A 160 13.77 10.81 -11.82
C GLY A 160 12.98 10.14 -12.95
N ASN A 161 11.95 9.35 -12.63
CA ASN A 161 11.18 8.57 -13.61
C ASN A 161 9.93 9.30 -14.15
N ALA A 162 9.44 10.37 -13.54
CA ALA A 162 8.27 11.10 -14.06
C ALA A 162 8.26 12.58 -13.66
N VAL A 163 7.76 13.43 -14.58
CA VAL A 163 7.45 14.83 -14.29
C VAL A 163 6.10 14.91 -13.61
N THR A 164 6.05 15.32 -12.34
CA THR A 164 4.81 15.42 -11.54
C THR A 164 4.48 16.83 -11.03
N ASP A 165 5.39 17.77 -11.22
CA ASP A 165 5.19 19.16 -10.85
C ASP A 165 4.14 19.82 -11.75
N GLY A 166 3.28 20.66 -11.15
CA GLY A 166 2.19 21.33 -11.86
C GLY A 166 1.02 20.44 -12.28
N ARG A 167 1.10 19.12 -12.04
CA ARG A 167 0.06 18.16 -12.43
C ARG A 167 -0.95 17.91 -11.32
N PHE A 168 -2.21 17.66 -11.73
CA PHE A 168 -3.22 17.09 -10.86
C PHE A 168 -2.86 15.65 -10.52
N VAL A 169 -3.20 15.21 -9.31
CA VAL A 169 -3.02 13.82 -8.90
C VAL A 169 -4.36 13.26 -8.45
N ALA A 170 -4.80 12.19 -9.11
CA ALA A 170 -5.97 11.42 -8.71
C ALA A 170 -5.52 10.08 -8.12
N PHE A 171 -6.24 9.60 -7.10
CA PHE A 171 -6.03 8.27 -6.51
C PHE A 171 -7.13 7.32 -6.96
N GLY A 172 -6.81 6.04 -6.98
CA GLY A 172 -7.80 5.00 -7.24
C GLY A 172 -7.47 3.70 -6.53
N VAL A 173 -8.48 2.84 -6.48
CA VAL A 173 -8.44 1.49 -5.91
C VAL A 173 -7.67 0.58 -6.88
N GLY A 174 -6.35 0.77 -6.89
CA GLY A 174 -5.42 0.21 -7.84
C GLY A 174 -5.45 0.93 -9.18
N SER A 175 -4.44 0.66 -10.02
CA SER A 175 -4.40 1.13 -11.40
C SER A 175 -5.61 0.67 -12.21
N THR A 176 -6.15 -0.52 -11.91
CA THR A 176 -7.34 -1.07 -12.58
C THR A 176 -8.52 -0.10 -12.59
N GLN A 177 -8.83 0.56 -11.46
CA GLN A 177 -9.92 1.55 -11.44
C GLN A 177 -9.59 2.77 -12.32
N LEU A 178 -8.33 3.22 -12.26
CA LEU A 178 -7.86 4.42 -12.94
C LEU A 178 -7.77 4.24 -14.46
N LEU A 179 -7.42 3.05 -14.94
CA LEU A 179 -7.42 2.72 -16.37
C LEU A 179 -8.81 2.93 -16.99
N ASN A 180 -9.85 2.40 -16.35
CA ASN A 180 -11.22 2.62 -16.78
C ASN A 180 -11.64 4.08 -16.66
N ALA A 181 -11.36 4.72 -15.51
CA ALA A 181 -11.71 6.12 -15.31
C ALA A 181 -11.07 7.04 -16.36
N ALA A 182 -9.83 6.74 -16.77
CA ALA A 182 -9.14 7.44 -17.84
C ALA A 182 -9.80 7.22 -19.20
N VAL A 183 -10.18 5.98 -19.56
CA VAL A 183 -10.92 5.70 -20.80
C VAL A 183 -12.24 6.47 -20.83
N TYR A 184 -12.99 6.43 -19.73
CA TYR A 184 -14.26 7.15 -19.60
C TYR A 184 -14.06 8.67 -19.73
N ALA A 185 -13.15 9.25 -18.96
CA ALA A 185 -12.87 10.70 -19.01
C ALA A 185 -12.35 11.17 -20.37
N LEU A 186 -11.65 10.30 -21.10
CA LEU A 186 -11.16 10.57 -22.45
C LEU A 186 -12.19 10.21 -23.54
N SER A 187 -13.37 9.69 -23.22
CA SER A 187 -14.42 9.40 -24.20
C SER A 187 -15.24 10.67 -24.53
N PRO A 188 -16.04 10.68 -25.61
CA PRO A 188 -16.89 11.84 -25.96
C PRO A 188 -18.03 12.03 -24.95
N ALA A 189 -18.16 13.22 -24.37
CA ALA A 189 -19.16 13.50 -23.34
C ALA A 189 -20.61 13.72 -23.85
N ASN A 190 -20.85 13.72 -25.17
CA ASN A 190 -22.14 14.09 -25.75
C ASN A 190 -22.51 13.28 -27.00
N SER A 191 -23.80 12.95 -27.08
CA SER A 191 -24.54 12.21 -28.14
C SER A 191 -24.45 12.79 -29.56
N SER A 192 -23.74 13.92 -29.75
CA SER A 192 -23.57 14.58 -31.05
C SER A 192 -22.42 14.00 -31.89
N SER A 193 -21.54 13.21 -31.28
CA SER A 193 -20.52 12.43 -31.98
C SER A 193 -21.08 11.02 -32.22
N PRO A 194 -21.39 10.62 -33.45
CA PRO A 194 -22.14 9.39 -33.72
C PRO A 194 -21.37 8.08 -33.44
N ALA A 195 -20.09 8.15 -33.05
CA ALA A 195 -19.25 6.97 -32.86
C ALA A 195 -18.53 6.97 -31.51
N ALA A 196 -18.68 5.85 -30.78
CA ALA A 196 -17.91 5.48 -29.61
C ALA A 196 -16.40 5.63 -29.86
N ALA A 197 -15.63 6.06 -28.85
CA ALA A 197 -14.18 6.11 -28.94
C ALA A 197 -13.59 4.71 -29.23
N SER A 198 -12.57 4.66 -30.10
CA SER A 198 -11.78 3.45 -30.31
C SER A 198 -10.70 3.36 -29.25
N VAL A 199 -10.76 2.34 -28.39
CA VAL A 199 -9.71 2.03 -27.41
C VAL A 199 -8.79 0.97 -28.01
N VAL A 200 -7.48 1.23 -28.04
CA VAL A 200 -6.49 0.38 -28.72
C VAL A 200 -5.22 0.24 -27.89
N ALA A 201 -4.45 -0.82 -28.15
CA ALA A 201 -3.13 -1.05 -27.56
C ALA A 201 -2.24 -1.79 -28.57
N SER A 202 -0.92 -1.58 -28.56
CA SER A 202 0.00 -2.33 -29.44
C SER A 202 0.18 -3.77 -28.95
N ILE A 203 0.17 -4.74 -29.87
CA ILE A 203 0.41 -6.15 -29.52
C ILE A 203 1.92 -6.41 -29.33
N PRO A 204 2.33 -7.18 -28.30
CA PRO A 204 1.50 -7.72 -27.22
C PRO A 204 1.18 -6.67 -26.16
N PHE A 205 0.00 -6.75 -25.54
CA PHE A 205 -0.46 -5.83 -24.50
C PHE A 205 -1.03 -6.58 -23.29
N TYR A 206 -1.22 -5.85 -22.17
CA TYR A 206 -1.85 -6.35 -20.97
C TYR A 206 -3.34 -6.68 -21.20
N PRO A 207 -3.77 -7.96 -21.09
CA PRO A 207 -5.12 -8.39 -21.51
C PRO A 207 -6.28 -7.67 -20.80
N VAL A 208 -6.07 -7.15 -19.59
CA VAL A 208 -7.11 -6.45 -18.82
C VAL A 208 -7.59 -5.19 -19.54
N TYR A 209 -6.79 -4.55 -20.41
CA TYR A 209 -7.29 -3.43 -21.21
C TYR A 209 -8.50 -3.83 -22.05
N GLN A 210 -8.44 -5.00 -22.70
CA GLN A 210 -9.57 -5.53 -23.46
C GLN A 210 -10.69 -5.97 -22.52
N THR A 211 -10.39 -6.86 -21.57
CA THR A 211 -11.41 -7.46 -20.70
C THR A 211 -12.22 -6.40 -19.94
N GLN A 212 -11.56 -5.37 -19.40
CA GLN A 212 -12.23 -4.30 -18.67
C GLN A 212 -13.09 -3.43 -19.59
N THR A 213 -12.57 -3.05 -20.76
CA THR A 213 -13.28 -2.20 -21.72
C THR A 213 -14.53 -2.91 -22.24
N ASP A 214 -14.41 -4.21 -22.56
CA ASP A 214 -15.51 -5.04 -23.05
C ASP A 214 -16.54 -5.34 -21.96
N LEU A 215 -16.11 -5.58 -20.71
CA LEU A 215 -17.01 -5.89 -19.59
C LEU A 215 -17.97 -4.74 -19.27
N LEU A 216 -17.51 -3.49 -19.37
CA LEU A 216 -18.33 -2.33 -19.03
C LEU A 216 -19.38 -2.00 -20.10
N GLN A 217 -19.25 -2.57 -21.31
CA GLN A 217 -20.22 -2.48 -22.41
C GLN A 217 -20.74 -1.05 -22.65
N SER A 218 -19.86 -0.07 -22.56
CA SER A 218 -20.22 1.34 -22.71
C SER A 218 -20.61 1.67 -24.15
N GLU A 219 -21.60 2.53 -24.32
CA GLU A 219 -21.90 3.14 -25.63
C GLU A 219 -20.87 4.20 -26.02
N GLU A 220 -20.07 4.68 -25.07
CA GLU A 220 -19.13 5.79 -25.26
C GLU A 220 -17.77 5.34 -25.81
N PHE A 221 -17.40 4.07 -25.64
CA PHE A 221 -16.11 3.54 -26.06
C PHE A 221 -16.16 2.03 -26.34
N ARG A 222 -15.27 1.54 -27.20
CA ARG A 222 -15.11 0.10 -27.50
C ARG A 222 -13.65 -0.26 -27.69
N PHE A 223 -13.24 -1.44 -27.22
CA PHE A 223 -11.93 -1.97 -27.55
C PHE A 223 -11.88 -2.38 -29.03
N GLN A 224 -10.80 -2.01 -29.71
CA GLN A 224 -10.65 -2.14 -31.17
C GLN A 224 -9.33 -2.80 -31.57
N GLY A 225 -8.66 -3.46 -30.62
CA GLY A 225 -7.47 -4.28 -30.88
C GLY A 225 -6.19 -3.47 -31.11
N ASP A 226 -5.38 -3.94 -32.06
CA ASP A 226 -4.00 -3.48 -32.27
C ASP A 226 -3.94 -2.02 -32.75
N ALA A 227 -3.27 -1.17 -31.96
CA ALA A 227 -3.02 0.23 -32.31
C ALA A 227 -2.29 0.39 -33.66
N SER A 228 -1.46 -0.57 -34.08
CA SER A 228 -0.71 -0.46 -35.33
C SER A 228 -1.60 -0.35 -36.58
N LEU A 229 -2.79 -0.96 -36.54
CA LEU A 229 -3.78 -0.97 -37.63
C LEU A 229 -4.49 0.38 -37.80
N TRP A 230 -4.35 1.30 -36.83
CA TRP A 230 -5.06 2.57 -36.81
C TRP A 230 -4.24 3.75 -37.33
N LYS A 231 -2.96 3.54 -37.69
CA LYS A 231 -2.06 4.59 -38.19
C LYS A 231 -2.61 5.37 -39.39
N ASN A 232 -3.39 4.71 -40.25
CA ASN A 232 -3.97 5.29 -41.46
C ASN A 232 -5.47 5.64 -41.33
N ASN A 233 -6.14 5.22 -40.26
CA ASN A 233 -7.58 5.40 -40.01
C ASN A 233 -7.89 6.60 -39.11
N SER A 234 -6.88 7.41 -38.79
CA SER A 234 -7.02 8.67 -38.05
C SER A 234 -7.80 9.76 -38.81
N LYS A 235 -8.21 9.50 -40.06
CA LYS A 235 -8.84 10.46 -40.98
C LYS A 235 -10.34 10.69 -40.77
N ASP A 236 -11.05 9.81 -40.06
CA ASP A 236 -12.52 9.88 -39.95
C ASP A 236 -13.03 10.75 -38.78
N GLY A 237 -12.15 11.53 -38.13
CA GLY A 237 -12.52 12.36 -36.98
C GLY A 237 -12.91 11.57 -35.72
N LYS A 238 -12.87 10.23 -35.77
CA LYS A 238 -13.15 9.35 -34.64
C LYS A 238 -12.09 9.53 -33.55
N LYS A 239 -12.53 9.63 -32.29
CA LYS A 239 -11.64 9.71 -31.14
C LYS A 239 -10.97 8.36 -30.89
N ILE A 240 -9.65 8.37 -30.71
CA ILE A 240 -8.85 7.17 -30.44
C ILE A 240 -8.17 7.35 -29.08
N ILE A 241 -8.25 6.33 -28.24
CA ILE A 241 -7.58 6.25 -26.94
C ILE A 241 -6.59 5.10 -27.02
N GLU A 242 -5.31 5.42 -26.98
CA GLU A 242 -4.22 4.45 -27.04
C GLU A 242 -3.66 4.20 -25.63
N PHE A 243 -3.73 2.94 -25.18
CA PHE A 243 -2.95 2.49 -24.03
C PHE A 243 -1.49 2.29 -24.46
N VAL A 244 -0.58 2.93 -23.74
CA VAL A 244 0.87 2.82 -23.96
C VAL A 244 1.50 2.30 -22.67
N THR A 245 1.92 1.03 -22.66
CA THR A 245 2.53 0.41 -21.48
C THR A 245 4.04 0.45 -21.60
N SER A 246 4.75 1.03 -20.63
CA SER A 246 6.20 1.22 -20.74
C SER A 246 6.87 1.21 -19.36
N PRO A 247 7.66 0.19 -19.00
CA PRO A 247 7.88 -1.09 -19.67
C PRO A 247 6.59 -1.85 -19.96
N ASN A 248 6.55 -2.52 -21.11
CA ASN A 248 5.38 -3.22 -21.58
C ASN A 248 5.14 -4.55 -20.84
N ASN A 249 3.88 -4.95 -20.76
CA ASN A 249 3.47 -6.28 -20.33
C ASN A 249 2.99 -7.05 -21.57
N PRO A 250 3.62 -8.19 -21.94
CA PRO A 250 4.51 -9.01 -21.10
C PRO A 250 6.02 -8.83 -21.36
N ASP A 251 6.44 -8.18 -22.44
CA ASP A 251 7.82 -8.31 -22.96
C ASP A 251 8.84 -7.31 -22.38
N GLY A 252 8.42 -6.39 -21.52
CA GLY A 252 9.31 -5.43 -20.84
C GLY A 252 9.85 -4.31 -21.72
N HIS A 253 9.40 -4.19 -22.98
CA HIS A 253 9.89 -3.14 -23.88
C HIS A 253 9.44 -1.74 -23.44
N LEU A 254 10.32 -0.74 -23.60
CA LEU A 254 9.99 0.66 -23.36
C LEU A 254 9.19 1.23 -24.54
N ASN A 255 7.90 0.86 -24.62
CA ASN A 255 7.04 1.31 -25.71
C ASN A 255 6.81 2.82 -25.66
N LYS A 256 6.48 3.35 -26.84
CA LYS A 256 6.03 4.73 -27.08
C LYS A 256 4.71 4.66 -27.85
N ALA A 257 3.92 5.73 -27.76
CA ALA A 257 2.74 5.88 -28.59
C ALA A 257 3.07 5.69 -30.09
N VAL A 258 2.23 4.93 -30.80
CA VAL A 258 2.35 4.72 -32.25
C VAL A 258 1.32 5.51 -33.05
N LEU A 259 0.32 6.11 -32.38
CA LEU A 259 -0.70 6.96 -32.98
C LEU A 259 -0.52 8.42 -32.59
N HIS A 260 -0.73 9.31 -33.55
CA HIS A 260 -0.61 10.75 -33.38
C HIS A 260 -1.75 11.47 -34.11
N GLY A 261 -2.15 12.62 -33.59
CA GLY A 261 -3.23 13.43 -34.15
C GLY A 261 -4.03 14.14 -33.05
N SER A 262 -4.80 15.16 -33.42
CA SER A 262 -5.62 15.92 -32.47
C SER A 262 -6.77 15.10 -31.87
N ASN A 263 -7.19 14.04 -32.55
CA ASN A 263 -8.22 13.09 -32.12
C ASN A 263 -7.68 11.90 -31.32
N VAL A 264 -6.36 11.81 -31.13
CA VAL A 264 -5.71 10.73 -30.37
C VAL A 264 -5.41 11.20 -28.95
N LYS A 265 -5.71 10.34 -27.98
CA LYS A 265 -5.35 10.51 -26.57
C LYS A 265 -4.58 9.29 -26.09
N HIS A 266 -3.64 9.50 -25.18
CA HIS A 266 -2.76 8.45 -24.68
C HIS A 266 -2.97 8.25 -23.19
N ILE A 267 -3.04 6.99 -22.77
CA ILE A 267 -2.96 6.58 -21.37
C ILE A 267 -1.63 5.86 -21.21
N TYR A 268 -0.65 6.50 -20.58
CA TYR A 268 0.64 5.88 -20.32
C TYR A 268 0.56 5.06 -19.03
N ASP A 269 0.60 3.74 -19.15
CA ASP A 269 0.68 2.83 -18.01
C ASP A 269 2.15 2.56 -17.67
N HIS A 270 2.58 3.18 -16.58
CA HIS A 270 3.94 3.11 -16.05
C HIS A 270 4.01 2.27 -14.77
N ALA A 271 3.14 1.25 -14.62
CA ALA A 271 3.19 0.33 -13.50
C ALA A 271 4.61 -0.23 -13.25
N TYR A 272 5.36 -0.52 -14.32
CA TYR A 272 6.71 -1.09 -14.25
C TYR A 272 7.84 -0.07 -14.43
N PHE A 273 7.59 1.25 -14.49
CA PHE A 273 8.64 2.23 -14.79
C PHE A 273 9.46 2.62 -13.56
N TRP A 274 10.14 1.62 -12.99
CA TRP A 274 10.93 1.71 -11.77
C TRP A 274 12.31 1.04 -11.94
N PRO A 275 13.34 1.45 -11.17
CA PRO A 275 14.70 0.93 -11.32
C PRO A 275 14.86 -0.58 -11.21
N HIS A 276 13.97 -1.27 -10.47
CA HIS A 276 14.00 -2.74 -10.35
C HIS A 276 13.43 -3.48 -11.56
N TYR A 277 12.82 -2.80 -12.52
CA TYR A 277 12.37 -3.40 -13.78
C TYR A 277 13.11 -2.88 -15.00
N THR A 278 13.56 -1.61 -14.98
CA THR A 278 14.19 -0.99 -16.15
C THR A 278 15.10 0.18 -15.77
N ALA A 279 16.04 0.52 -16.66
CA ALA A 279 16.87 1.69 -16.51
C ALA A 279 16.04 2.98 -16.74
N ILE A 280 16.17 3.93 -15.82
CA ILE A 280 15.52 5.24 -15.96
C ILE A 280 16.44 6.15 -16.78
N THR A 281 16.14 6.30 -18.07
CA THR A 281 16.95 7.09 -19.01
C THR A 281 16.49 8.55 -19.13
N ALA A 282 15.21 8.81 -18.90
CA ALA A 282 14.60 10.13 -18.86
C ALA A 282 13.27 10.07 -18.09
N PRO A 283 12.82 11.19 -17.48
CA PRO A 283 11.52 11.24 -16.85
C PRO A 283 10.39 11.17 -17.89
N ALA A 284 9.37 10.37 -17.62
CA ALA A 284 8.14 10.36 -18.39
C ALA A 284 7.41 11.71 -18.24
N ASN A 285 6.88 12.24 -19.35
CA ASN A 285 6.22 13.54 -19.41
C ASN A 285 5.00 13.53 -20.33
N ALA A 286 4.12 12.54 -20.18
CA ALA A 286 2.87 12.44 -20.95
C ALA A 286 1.72 13.16 -20.25
N ASP A 287 0.62 13.42 -20.95
CA ASP A 287 -0.54 14.14 -20.39
C ASP A 287 -1.22 13.37 -19.26
N LEU A 288 -1.32 12.04 -19.39
CA LEU A 288 -1.91 11.14 -18.41
C LEU A 288 -0.97 9.95 -18.22
N MET A 289 -0.40 9.85 -17.02
CA MET A 289 0.52 8.77 -16.63
C MET A 289 -0.05 8.03 -15.43
N LEU A 290 0.02 6.71 -15.44
CA LEU A 290 -0.54 5.87 -14.40
C LEU A 290 0.57 5.09 -13.70
N PHE A 291 0.48 5.03 -12.37
CA PHE A 291 1.39 4.27 -11.52
C PHE A 291 0.60 3.46 -10.49
N THR A 292 1.23 2.42 -9.95
CA THR A 292 0.62 1.55 -8.94
C THR A 292 1.61 1.17 -7.87
N LEU A 293 1.13 1.18 -6.62
CA LEU A 293 1.92 0.75 -5.47
C LEU A 293 2.27 -0.75 -5.56
N SER A 294 1.44 -1.53 -6.25
CA SER A 294 1.61 -2.97 -6.42
C SER A 294 2.98 -3.29 -7.01
N LYS A 295 3.36 -2.66 -8.11
CA LYS A 295 4.61 -2.94 -8.82
C LYS A 295 5.78 -2.10 -8.29
N LEU A 296 5.51 -0.98 -7.63
CA LEU A 296 6.56 -0.21 -6.95
C LEU A 296 7.08 -0.91 -5.68
N THR A 297 6.18 -1.25 -4.76
CA THR A 297 6.55 -1.72 -3.40
C THR A 297 6.16 -3.15 -3.11
N GLY A 298 5.35 -3.80 -3.94
CA GLY A 298 4.85 -5.14 -3.63
C GLY A 298 3.51 -5.16 -2.89
N HIS A 299 3.00 -4.02 -2.44
CA HIS A 299 1.70 -3.92 -1.75
C HIS A 299 0.51 -4.02 -2.74
N ALA A 300 0.39 -5.15 -3.42
CA ALA A 300 -0.69 -5.43 -4.36
C ALA A 300 -2.06 -5.51 -3.66
N GLY A 301 -2.09 -6.03 -2.43
CA GLY A 301 -3.30 -6.13 -1.60
C GLY A 301 -3.84 -4.78 -1.11
N SER A 302 -3.02 -3.74 -1.01
CA SER A 302 -3.47 -2.39 -0.58
C SER A 302 -4.34 -1.69 -1.61
N ARG A 303 -4.38 -2.19 -2.86
CA ARG A 303 -5.18 -1.64 -3.96
C ARG A 303 -5.00 -0.12 -4.11
N PHE A 304 -3.76 0.36 -4.21
CA PHE A 304 -3.49 1.79 -4.37
C PHE A 304 -2.78 2.09 -5.69
N GLY A 305 -3.41 2.92 -6.51
CA GLY A 305 -2.82 3.50 -7.72
C GLY A 305 -3.06 5.00 -7.77
N TYR A 306 -2.31 5.69 -8.63
CA TYR A 306 -2.46 7.12 -8.82
C TYR A 306 -2.13 7.55 -10.26
N VAL A 307 -2.65 8.71 -10.65
CA VAL A 307 -2.45 9.31 -11.97
C VAL A 307 -2.01 10.77 -11.80
N PRO A 308 -0.78 11.12 -12.19
CA PRO A 308 -0.43 12.49 -12.52
C PRO A 308 -0.99 12.86 -13.91
N ALA A 309 -1.84 13.90 -13.96
CA ALA A 309 -2.49 14.37 -15.18
C ALA A 309 -2.35 15.89 -15.38
N GLN A 310 -2.31 16.35 -16.63
CA GLN A 310 -2.44 17.79 -16.98
C GLN A 310 -3.88 18.27 -16.85
#